data_AF-A0A925SSZ7-F1
#
_entry.id   AF-A0A925SSZ7-F1
#
_cell.length_a   1.000
_cell.length_b   1.000
_cell.length_c   1.000
_cell.angle_alpha   90.00
_cell.angle_beta   90.00
_cell.angle_gamma   90.00
#
_symmetry.space_group_name_H-M   'P 1'
#
loop_
_entity.id
_entity.type
_entity.pdbx_description
1 polymer ?
#
loop_
_entity_poly.entity_id
_entity_poly.type
_entity_poly.pdbx_seq_one_letter_code
_entity_poly.pdbx_strand_id
1 'polypeptide(L)'
;MSNLANIIVHLLFLLVIVSPTAVHAKELKKGMPFLAARTLLLHKGWRPINVHEGDNFSYIGIDKILVKANIKEVESCAMDKAVCIFNYKKCDKCLRLFTQGEKIKGMRVYEWTYDCPDGH
;
A
#
# COMPACT_ATOMS: atom_id res chain seq x y z
N MET A 1 33.58 -59.10 -5.83
CA MET A 1 33.46 -58.37 -4.55
C MET A 1 33.46 -56.88 -4.87
N SER A 2 32.47 -56.15 -4.33
CA SER A 2 32.35 -54.67 -4.19
C SER A 2 32.59 -53.80 -5.44
N ASN A 3 31.60 -53.10 -6.00
CA ASN A 3 30.91 -51.99 -5.35
C ASN A 3 29.48 -51.76 -5.89
N LEU A 4 28.49 -52.34 -5.22
CA LEU A 4 27.10 -51.85 -5.20
C LEU A 4 27.00 -50.66 -4.23
N ALA A 5 27.64 -49.52 -4.56
CA ALA A 5 27.56 -48.32 -3.72
C ALA A 5 27.80 -47.07 -4.56
N ASN A 6 26.87 -46.76 -5.46
CA ASN A 6 26.54 -45.41 -5.90
C ASN A 6 25.07 -45.49 -6.34
N ILE A 7 24.16 -45.83 -5.41
CA ILE A 7 23.43 -44.85 -4.58
C ILE A 7 22.68 -43.91 -5.54
N ILE A 8 21.47 -44.27 -5.99
CA ILE A 8 20.21 -43.86 -5.33
C ILE A 8 20.17 -42.34 -5.02
N VAL A 9 20.80 -41.50 -5.84
CA VAL A 9 20.68 -40.02 -5.75
C VAL A 9 20.30 -39.41 -7.09
N HIS A 10 19.47 -40.10 -7.88
CA HIS A 10 18.84 -39.50 -9.06
C HIS A 10 17.31 -39.62 -9.05
N LEU A 11 16.73 -39.99 -7.90
CA LEU A 11 15.29 -40.30 -7.78
C LEU A 11 14.51 -39.39 -6.82
N LEU A 12 15.07 -38.26 -6.38
CA LEU A 12 14.41 -37.35 -5.43
C LEU A 12 14.70 -35.88 -5.75
N PHE A 13 14.20 -35.38 -6.88
CA PHE A 13 13.87 -33.95 -7.00
C PHE A 13 12.51 -33.80 -7.70
N LEU A 14 11.52 -34.47 -7.12
CA LEU A 14 10.13 -34.01 -7.12
C LEU A 14 10.04 -32.71 -6.32
N LEU A 15 10.43 -31.60 -6.95
CA LEU A 15 9.93 -30.28 -6.56
C LEU A 15 9.05 -29.82 -7.71
N VAL A 16 7.81 -30.33 -7.69
CA VAL A 16 6.71 -29.61 -8.32
C VAL A 16 6.64 -28.29 -7.57
N ILE A 17 7.30 -27.28 -8.12
CA ILE A 17 7.11 -25.89 -7.72
C ILE A 17 5.67 -25.60 -8.11
N VAL A 18 4.74 -25.86 -7.20
CA VAL A 18 3.39 -25.31 -7.28
C VAL A 18 3.60 -23.82 -7.20
N SER A 19 3.74 -23.22 -8.38
CA SER A 19 3.82 -21.78 -8.51
C SER A 19 2.47 -21.27 -8.00
N PRO A 20 2.43 -20.39 -6.99
CA PRO A 20 1.18 -19.80 -6.55
C PRO A 20 0.71 -18.77 -7.60
N THR A 21 0.39 -19.24 -8.81
CA THR A 21 -0.14 -18.43 -9.90
C THR A 21 -1.64 -18.23 -9.67
N ALA A 22 -1.99 -17.45 -8.64
CA ALA A 22 -3.32 -16.84 -8.48
C ALA A 22 -3.46 -15.87 -7.28
N VAL A 23 -2.44 -15.70 -6.43
CA VAL A 23 -2.53 -14.79 -5.26
C VAL A 23 -2.06 -13.37 -5.59
N HIS A 24 -1.43 -13.17 -6.76
CA HIS A 24 -1.20 -11.87 -7.37
C HIS A 24 -2.43 -11.48 -8.22
N ALA A 25 -3.07 -10.33 -8.13
CA ALA A 25 -2.93 -9.17 -7.28
C ALA A 25 -4.17 -8.31 -7.57
N LYS A 26 -4.96 -7.91 -6.57
CA LYS A 26 -5.74 -6.68 -6.75
C LYS A 26 -4.71 -5.55 -6.87
N GLU A 27 -4.67 -4.88 -8.01
CA GLU A 27 -3.96 -3.61 -8.14
C GLU A 27 -4.82 -2.48 -7.58
N LEU A 28 -4.24 -1.29 -7.44
CA LEU A 28 -5.04 -0.10 -7.22
C LEU A 28 -6.00 0.08 -8.41
N LYS A 29 -7.24 0.47 -8.13
CA LYS A 29 -8.26 0.70 -9.14
C LYS A 29 -9.02 1.98 -8.83
N LYS A 30 -9.31 2.77 -9.86
CA LYS A 30 -10.24 3.90 -9.73
C LYS A 30 -11.60 3.40 -9.22
N GLY A 31 -12.24 4.18 -8.35
CA GLY A 31 -13.52 3.87 -7.71
C GLY A 31 -13.45 2.91 -6.50
N MET A 32 -12.31 2.27 -6.23
CA MET A 32 -12.21 1.36 -5.08
C MET A 32 -12.31 2.14 -3.75
N PRO A 33 -12.96 1.58 -2.72
CA PRO A 33 -13.02 2.22 -1.41
C PRO A 33 -11.62 2.49 -0.85
N PHE A 34 -11.39 3.68 -0.30
CA PHE A 34 -10.09 4.07 0.26
C PHE A 34 -9.59 3.06 1.29
N LEU A 35 -10.43 2.63 2.24
CA LEU A 35 -10.01 1.67 3.27
C LEU A 35 -9.58 0.32 2.68
N ALA A 36 -10.21 -0.12 1.59
CA ALA A 36 -9.80 -1.32 0.88
C ALA A 36 -8.45 -1.13 0.15
N ALA A 37 -8.23 0.06 -0.43
CA ALA A 37 -6.96 0.43 -1.05
C ALA A 37 -5.83 0.46 -0.03
N ARG A 38 -6.08 1.07 1.13
CA ARG A 38 -5.13 1.12 2.25
C ARG A 38 -4.75 -0.28 2.71
N THR A 39 -5.72 -1.14 3.01
CA THR A 39 -5.45 -2.54 3.40
C THR A 39 -4.60 -3.26 2.36
N LEU A 40 -4.91 -3.09 1.08
CA LEU A 40 -4.16 -3.68 -0.03
C LEU A 40 -2.70 -3.18 -0.05
N LEU A 41 -2.48 -1.87 0.09
CA LEU A 41 -1.15 -1.27 0.07
C LEU A 41 -0.30 -1.77 1.24
N LEU A 42 -0.86 -1.76 2.46
CA LEU A 42 -0.20 -2.26 3.66
C LEU A 42 0.18 -3.74 3.52
N HIS A 43 -0.75 -4.56 3.03
CA HIS A 43 -0.49 -5.99 2.77
C HIS A 43 0.62 -6.21 1.74
N LYS A 44 0.75 -5.33 0.75
CA LYS A 44 1.83 -5.38 -0.25
C LYS A 44 3.15 -4.76 0.23
N GLY A 45 3.26 -4.40 1.51
CA GLY A 45 4.48 -3.88 2.11
C GLY A 45 4.74 -2.40 1.83
N TRP A 46 3.75 -1.66 1.35
CA TRP A 46 3.81 -0.20 1.36
C TRP A 46 3.65 0.30 2.79
N ARG A 47 4.47 1.25 3.19
CA ARG A 47 4.49 1.84 4.53
C ARG A 47 3.91 3.26 4.48
N PRO A 48 2.98 3.61 5.38
CA PRO A 48 2.52 4.99 5.56
C PRO A 48 3.69 5.96 5.75
N ILE A 49 3.58 7.16 5.17
CA ILE A 49 4.48 8.28 5.43
C ILE A 49 3.68 9.38 6.13
N ASN A 50 4.07 9.73 7.36
CA ASN A 50 3.54 10.90 8.04
C ASN A 50 4.38 12.12 7.63
N VAL A 51 3.98 12.80 6.56
CA VAL A 51 4.71 13.96 6.02
C VAL A 51 4.74 15.16 6.97
N HIS A 52 3.82 15.16 7.94
CA HIS A 52 3.70 16.19 8.98
C HIS A 52 4.33 15.74 10.32
N GLU A 53 5.21 14.74 10.30
CA GLU A 53 5.93 14.34 11.50
C GLU A 53 6.93 15.43 11.91
N GLY A 54 6.69 16.03 13.08
CA GLY A 54 7.58 17.05 13.65
C GLY A 54 7.34 18.47 13.14
N ASP A 55 6.35 18.68 12.26
CA ASP A 55 5.91 20.03 11.90
C ASP A 55 4.72 20.50 12.75
N ASN A 56 4.30 21.76 12.55
CA ASN A 56 3.14 22.36 13.22
C ASN A 56 1.90 22.36 12.32
N PHE A 57 1.75 21.38 11.42
CA PHE A 57 0.63 21.32 10.50
C PHE A 57 -0.71 21.19 11.25
N SER A 58 -1.67 22.03 10.89
CA SER A 58 -2.98 22.09 11.55
C SER A 58 -4.03 21.35 10.72
N TYR A 59 -4.33 20.12 11.14
CA TYR A 59 -5.42 19.33 10.55
C TYR A 59 -6.80 19.92 10.86
N ILE A 60 -7.65 20.05 9.83
CA ILE A 60 -9.01 20.58 9.90
C ILE A 60 -10.01 19.73 9.10
N GLY A 61 -11.26 19.69 9.55
CA GLY A 61 -12.28 18.91 8.83
C GLY A 61 -11.94 17.42 8.77
N ILE A 62 -11.81 16.86 7.57
CA ILE A 62 -11.70 15.42 7.34
C ILE A 62 -10.31 14.84 7.64
N ASP A 63 -9.23 15.55 7.32
CA ASP A 63 -7.87 15.08 7.65
C ASP A 63 -7.69 14.93 9.18
N LYS A 64 -8.30 15.82 9.98
CA LYS A 64 -8.34 15.72 11.44
C LYS A 64 -9.03 14.44 11.92
N ILE A 65 -10.09 14.01 11.23
CA ILE A 65 -10.79 12.76 11.56
C ILE A 65 -9.94 11.55 11.16
N LEU A 66 -9.26 11.60 10.00
CA LEU A 66 -8.34 10.57 9.55
C LEU A 66 -7.18 10.35 10.54
N VAL A 67 -6.53 11.43 10.97
CA VAL A 67 -5.42 11.37 11.94
C VAL A 67 -5.89 10.82 13.29
N LYS A 68 -7.07 11.25 13.78
CA LYS A 68 -7.70 10.69 14.99
C LYS A 68 -8.01 9.19 14.86
N ALA A 69 -8.26 8.70 13.65
CA ALA A 69 -8.44 7.30 13.33
C ALA A 69 -7.11 6.55 13.06
N ASN A 70 -5.96 7.16 13.41
CA ASN A 70 -4.61 6.63 13.18
C ASN A 70 -4.27 6.36 11.70
N ILE A 71 -4.87 7.15 10.80
CA ILE A 71 -4.52 7.21 9.38
C ILE A 71 -3.67 8.46 9.21
N LYS A 72 -2.36 8.30 9.48
CA LYS A 72 -1.38 9.40 9.50
C LYS A 72 -0.65 9.58 8.16
N GLU A 73 -0.92 8.69 7.20
CA GLU A 73 -0.46 8.87 5.82
C GLU A 73 -1.15 10.01 5.07
N VAL A 74 -2.19 10.63 5.64
CA VAL A 74 -2.84 11.79 5.02
C VAL A 74 -1.90 12.98 5.04
N GLU A 75 -1.70 13.60 3.88
CA GLU A 75 -1.03 14.89 3.78
C GLU A 75 -2.05 16.00 3.98
N SER A 76 -3.03 16.11 3.10
CA SER A 76 -4.05 17.15 3.21
C SER A 76 -5.36 16.72 2.56
N CYS A 77 -6.45 17.38 2.95
CA CYS A 77 -7.74 17.27 2.30
C CYS A 77 -8.24 18.66 1.83
N ALA A 78 -8.53 18.81 0.55
CA ALA A 78 -9.19 19.98 0.00
C ALA A 78 -10.70 19.95 0.34
N MET A 79 -11.19 20.96 1.06
CA MET A 79 -12.58 21.01 1.52
C MET A 79 -13.60 21.20 0.40
N ASP A 80 -13.27 21.98 -0.63
CA ASP A 80 -14.13 22.33 -1.76
C ASP A 80 -14.36 21.15 -2.72
N LYS A 81 -13.35 20.31 -2.92
CA LYS A 81 -13.40 19.16 -3.85
C LYS A 81 -13.59 17.81 -3.15
N ALA A 82 -13.54 17.82 -1.82
CA ALA A 82 -13.49 16.63 -0.97
C ALA A 82 -12.39 15.64 -1.41
N VAL A 83 -11.24 16.17 -1.82
CA VAL A 83 -10.09 15.37 -2.27
C VAL A 83 -9.08 15.25 -1.14
N CYS A 84 -8.61 14.04 -0.85
CA CYS A 84 -7.54 13.80 0.13
C CYS A 84 -6.35 13.09 -0.53
N ILE A 85 -5.15 13.48 -0.12
CA ILE A 85 -3.86 12.94 -0.58
C ILE A 85 -3.25 12.08 0.52
N PHE A 86 -2.76 10.89 0.15
CA PHE A 86 -2.10 9.97 1.08
C PHE A 86 -0.76 9.50 0.55
N ASN A 87 0.27 9.43 1.40
CA ASN A 87 1.63 9.09 1.01
C ASN A 87 2.09 7.74 1.57
N TYR A 88 2.71 6.94 0.70
CA TYR A 88 3.28 5.65 1.04
C TYR A 88 4.68 5.48 0.44
N LYS A 89 5.53 4.70 1.10
CA LYS A 89 6.83 4.27 0.57
C LYS A 89 7.02 2.76 0.58
N LYS A 90 7.78 2.25 -0.37
CA LYS A 90 8.27 0.87 -0.39
C LYS A 90 9.66 0.85 -0.99
N CYS A 91 10.67 0.53 -0.17
CA CYS A 91 12.08 0.66 -0.54
C CYS A 91 12.38 2.10 -0.98
N ASP A 92 12.89 2.27 -2.20
CA ASP A 92 13.21 3.52 -2.90
C ASP A 92 12.04 4.10 -3.70
N LYS A 93 10.85 3.49 -3.62
CA LYS A 93 9.66 3.89 -4.39
C LYS A 93 8.65 4.62 -3.51
N CYS A 94 8.07 5.67 -4.06
CA CYS A 94 6.96 6.40 -3.47
C CYS A 94 5.65 6.07 -4.16
N LEU A 95 4.55 6.27 -3.45
CA LEU A 95 3.20 6.20 -3.98
C LEU A 95 2.34 7.25 -3.30
N ARG A 96 1.77 8.11 -4.13
CA ARG A 96 0.89 9.19 -3.72
C ARG A 96 -0.51 8.87 -4.19
N LEU A 97 -1.41 8.60 -3.25
CA LEU A 97 -2.77 8.14 -3.51
C LEU A 97 -3.75 9.30 -3.36
N PHE A 98 -4.57 9.50 -4.37
CA PHE A 98 -5.59 10.55 -4.37
C PHE A 98 -6.97 9.91 -4.26
N THR A 99 -7.76 10.41 -3.31
CA THR A 99 -9.13 9.95 -3.08
C THR A 99 -10.11 11.11 -3.10
N GLN A 100 -11.38 10.80 -3.37
CA GLN A 100 -12.46 11.77 -3.32
C GLN A 100 -13.63 11.24 -2.47
N GLY A 101 -14.18 12.09 -1.61
CA GLY A 101 -15.38 11.83 -0.82
C GLY A 101 -15.38 12.55 0.53
N GLU A 102 -16.56 13.03 0.96
CA GLU A 102 -16.72 13.84 2.18
C GLU A 102 -16.61 13.06 3.49
N LYS A 103 -16.69 11.73 3.46
CA LYS A 103 -16.63 10.86 4.64
C LYS A 103 -15.71 9.69 4.37
N ILE A 104 -14.93 9.26 5.37
CA ILE A 104 -13.95 8.16 5.23
C ILE A 104 -14.57 6.91 4.59
N LYS A 105 -15.79 6.51 5.02
CA LYS A 105 -16.49 5.33 4.45
C LYS A 105 -16.91 5.50 2.99
N GLY A 106 -17.10 6.73 2.52
CA GLY A 106 -17.49 7.08 1.16
C GLY A 106 -16.33 7.44 0.25
N MET A 107 -15.11 7.61 0.80
CA MET A 107 -13.93 7.95 0.01
C MET A 107 -13.56 6.86 -0.98
N ARG A 108 -13.28 7.27 -2.22
CA ARG A 108 -12.87 6.38 -3.30
C ARG A 108 -11.58 6.85 -3.91
N VAL A 109 -10.71 5.91 -4.27
CA VAL A 109 -9.51 6.20 -5.07
C VAL A 109 -9.94 6.74 -6.43
N TYR A 110 -9.40 7.88 -6.86
CA TYR A 110 -9.61 8.36 -8.23
C TYR A 110 -8.31 8.41 -9.04
N GLU A 111 -7.15 8.49 -8.38
CA GLU A 111 -5.83 8.57 -9.02
C GLU A 111 -4.70 8.16 -8.06
N TRP A 112 -3.54 7.85 -8.62
CA TRP A 112 -2.28 7.71 -7.89
C TRP A 112 -1.09 8.08 -8.78
N THR A 113 -0.03 8.59 -8.18
CA THR A 113 1.27 8.83 -8.83
C THR A 113 2.38 8.12 -8.05
N TYR A 114 3.60 8.15 -8.60
CA TYR A 114 4.80 7.59 -7.97
C TYR A 114 5.76 8.67 -7.48
N ASP A 115 5.27 9.91 -7.36
CA ASP A 115 6.03 11.04 -6.84
C ASP A 115 6.25 10.89 -5.34
N CYS A 116 7.42 11.31 -4.86
CA CYS A 116 7.70 11.40 -3.44
C CYS A 116 7.17 12.73 -2.88
N PRO A 117 6.63 12.74 -1.65
CA PRO A 117 6.34 14.01 -0.97
C PRO A 117 7.65 14.75 -0.70
N ASP A 118 7.59 16.08 -0.71
CA ASP A 118 8.77 16.93 -0.48
C ASP A 118 9.49 16.54 0.82
N GLY A 119 10.82 16.35 0.75
CA GLY A 119 11.65 15.98 1.91
C GLY A 119 11.76 14.48 2.21
N HIS A 120 11.26 13.58 1.35
CA HIS A 120 11.30 12.11 1.52
C HIS A 120 11.67 11.36 0.24
#